data_AF-A0A3D0XWB6-F1
#
_entry.id   AF-A0A3D0XWB6-F1
#
_cell.length_a   1.000
_cell.length_b   1.000
_cell.length_c   1.000
_cell.angle_alpha   90.00
_cell.angle_beta   90.00
_cell.angle_gamma   90.00
#
_symmetry.space_group_name_H-M   'P 1'
#
loop_
_entity.id
_entity.type
_entity.pdbx_description
1 polymer ?
#
loop_
_entity_poly.entity_id
_entity_poly.type
_entity_poly.pdbx_seq_one_letter_code
_entity_poly.pdbx_strand_id
1 'polypeptide(L)' 'LGAMLLDRDCPGKILARTKEPLLEPEAEYEKNGFFGNTVFTCGCIQIENRIILYYGAADNKICRVDFTLDEIFRALKI' A
#
# COMPACT_ATOMS: atom_id res chain seq x y z
N LEU A 1 -5.34 -1.48 1.83
CA LEU A 1 -4.38 -1.64 0.72
C LEU A 1 -3.50 -2.85 0.97
N GLY A 2 -3.22 -3.68 -0.03
CA GLY A 2 -2.32 -4.85 0.09
C GLY A 2 -1.28 -4.89 -1.04
N ALA A 3 -0.42 -5.90 -1.04
CA ALA A 3 0.58 -6.10 -2.08
C ALA A 3 0.48 -7.47 -2.73
N MET A 4 1.01 -7.55 -3.95
CA MET A 4 1.11 -8.76 -4.75
C MET A 4 2.46 -8.79 -5.46
N LEU A 5 3.14 -9.93 -5.40
CA LEU A 5 4.33 -10.20 -6.19
C LEU A 5 3.93 -11.02 -7.40
N LEU A 6 4.29 -10.51 -8.58
CA LEU A 6 4.00 -11.13 -9.87
C LEU A 6 5.27 -11.75 -10.44
N ASP A 7 5.09 -12.77 -11.25
CA ASP A 7 6.18 -13.33 -12.04
C ASP A 7 6.69 -12.28 -13.05
N ARG A 8 8.01 -12.10 -13.11
CA ARG A 8 8.65 -11.03 -13.88
C ARG A 8 8.41 -11.19 -15.39
N ASP A 9 8.41 -12.42 -15.88
CA ASP A 9 8.30 -12.73 -17.30
C ASP A 9 6.85 -13.05 -17.71
N CYS A 10 6.03 -13.47 -16.74
CA CYS A 10 4.61 -13.76 -16.94
C CYS A 10 3.73 -13.08 -15.87
N PRO A 11 3.43 -11.77 -15.98
CA PRO A 11 2.79 -11.00 -14.90
C PRO A 11 1.36 -11.44 -14.54
N GLY A 12 0.71 -12.25 -15.38
CA GLY A 12 -0.56 -12.90 -15.03
C GLY A 12 -0.44 -13.97 -13.94
N LYS A 13 0.77 -14.43 -13.65
CA LYS A 13 1.07 -15.41 -12.60
C LYS A 13 1.41 -14.70 -11.30
N ILE A 14 0.58 -14.95 -10.29
CA ILE A 14 0.76 -14.42 -8.93
C ILE A 14 1.72 -15.35 -8.18
N LEU A 15 2.87 -14.82 -7.75
CA LEU A 15 3.85 -15.56 -6.95
C LEU A 15 3.53 -15.49 -5.45
N ALA A 16 3.10 -14.32 -4.98
CA ALA A 16 2.63 -14.12 -3.61
C ALA A 16 1.65 -12.96 -3.50
N ARG A 17 0.87 -12.95 -2.43
CA ARG A 17 -0.07 -11.89 -2.08
C ARG A 17 -0.14 -11.77 -0.56
N THR A 18 -0.21 -10.54 -0.05
CA THR A 18 -0.35 -10.33 1.39
C THR A 18 -1.69 -10.89 1.87
N LYS A 19 -1.69 -11.57 3.03
CA LYS A 19 -2.92 -12.05 3.68
C LYS A 19 -3.63 -10.92 4.42
N GLU A 20 -2.82 -10.10 5.11
CA GLU A 20 -3.28 -8.91 5.82
C GLU A 20 -3.02 -7.64 4.98
N PRO A 21 -3.72 -6.53 5.27
CA PRO A 21 -3.43 -5.23 4.67
C PRO A 21 -2.01 -4.73 5.02
N LEU A 22 -1.38 -4.02 4.09
CA LEU A 22 -0.21 -3.19 4.38
C LEU A 22 -0.57 -1.82 4.95
N LEU A 23 -1.78 -1.34 4.61
CA LEU A 23 -2.32 -0.08 5.09
C LEU A 23 -3.83 -0.20 5.19
N GLU A 24 -4.38 0.16 6.34
CA GLU A 24 -5.81 0.24 6.60
C GLU A 24 -6.13 1.61 7.24
N PRO A 25 -7.37 2.11 7.13
CA PRO A 25 -7.74 3.39 7.71
C PRO A 25 -7.72 3.31 9.25
N GLU A 26 -6.70 3.89 9.87
CA GLU A 26 -6.53 3.89 11.33
C GLU A 26 -6.59 5.31 11.89
N ALA A 27 -5.98 6.27 11.20
CA ALA A 27 -5.89 7.65 11.64
C ALA A 27 -7.23 8.38 11.47
N GLU A 28 -7.46 9.41 12.30
CA GLU A 28 -8.70 10.18 12.28
C GLU A 28 -9.01 10.80 10.91
N TYR A 29 -7.99 11.22 10.16
CA TYR A 29 -8.15 11.79 8.82
C TYR A 29 -8.44 10.74 7.72
N GLU A 30 -8.28 9.45 8.02
CA GLU A 30 -8.60 8.32 7.13
C GLU A 30 -9.99 7.77 7.44
N LYS A 31 -10.38 7.83 8.72
CA LYS A 31 -11.69 7.41 9.21
C LYS A 31 -12.77 8.46 8.94
N ASN A 32 -12.42 9.75 9.04
CA ASN A 32 -13.37 10.85 8.94
C ASN A 32 -13.06 11.76 7.75
N GLY A 33 -14.03 11.95 6.86
CA GLY A 33 -13.93 12.80 5.68
C GLY A 33 -15.21 12.75 4.84
N PHE A 34 -15.10 13.02 3.54
CA PHE A 34 -16.25 12.96 2.63
C PHE A 34 -16.75 11.52 2.49
N PHE A 35 -15.83 10.56 2.40
CA PHE A 35 -16.12 9.13 2.41
C PHE A 35 -15.19 8.42 3.41
N GLY A 36 -15.67 8.24 4.64
CA GLY A 36 -14.87 7.74 5.76
C GLY A 36 -14.36 6.30 5.60
N ASN A 37 -13.46 5.91 6.50
CA ASN A 37 -12.81 4.58 6.54
C ASN A 37 -12.21 4.17 5.19
N THR A 38 -11.52 5.11 4.52
CA THR A 38 -11.01 4.88 3.17
C THR A 38 -9.56 5.32 3.06
N VAL A 39 -8.73 4.41 2.54
CA VAL A 39 -7.38 4.68 2.04
C VAL A 39 -7.26 4.14 0.63
N PHE A 40 -6.77 4.96 -0.31
CA PHE A 40 -6.67 4.59 -1.71
C PHE A 40 -5.40 5.13 -2.34
N THR A 41 -4.54 4.28 -2.88
CA THR A 41 -3.25 4.73 -3.46
C THR A 41 -3.38 5.06 -4.95
N CYS A 42 -2.62 6.07 -5.38
CA CYS A 42 -2.54 6.49 -6.79
C CYS A 42 -1.11 6.44 -7.34
N GLY A 43 -0.11 6.15 -6.52
CA GLY A 43 1.28 6.11 -6.96
C GLY A 43 2.28 6.00 -5.82
N CYS A 44 3.48 5.52 -6.16
CA CYS A 44 4.62 5.47 -5.24
C CYS A 44 5.91 5.89 -5.94
N ILE A 45 6.89 6.29 -5.14
CA ILE A 45 8.26 6.56 -5.57
C ILE A 45 9.17 5.58 -4.84
N GLN A 46 10.01 4.86 -5.60
CA GLN A 46 11.07 4.03 -5.03
C GLN A 46 12.38 4.82 -4.98
N ILE A 47 13.03 4.83 -3.80
CA ILE A 47 14.38 5.33 -3.62
C ILE A 47 15.16 4.28 -2.83
N GLU A 48 16.08 3.59 -3.51
CA GLU A 48 16.82 2.45 -2.95
C GLU A 48 15.85 1.38 -2.38
N ASN A 49 15.93 1.14 -1.07
CA ASN A 49 15.08 0.20 -0.34
C ASN A 49 13.74 0.81 0.12
N ARG A 50 13.52 2.11 -0.04
CA ARG A 50 12.34 2.82 0.47
C ARG A 50 11.29 3.00 -0.62
N ILE A 51 10.05 2.67 -0.29
CA ILE A 51 8.86 2.94 -1.08
C ILE A 51 8.07 4.05 -0.38
N ILE A 52 8.03 5.22 -1.03
CA ILE A 52 7.22 6.36 -0.60
C ILE A 52 5.87 6.25 -1.30
N LEU A 53 4.81 5.93 -0.55
CA LEU A 53 3.47 5.72 -1.09
C LEU A 53 2.59 6.93 -0.80
N TYR A 54 2.04 7.54 -1.86
CA TYR A 54 1.00 8.56 -1.72
C TYR A 54 -0.38 7.93 -1.84
N TYR A 55 -1.27 8.33 -0.96
CA TYR A 55 -2.63 7.80 -0.91
C TYR A 55 -3.65 8.88 -0.54
N GLY A 56 -4.85 8.77 -1.11
CA GLY A 56 -6.02 9.50 -0.69
C GLY A 56 -6.56 8.93 0.62
N ALA A 57 -6.94 9.81 1.53
CA ALA A 57 -7.57 9.48 2.80
C ALA A 57 -8.96 10.13 2.88
N ALA A 58 -9.97 9.31 3.15
CA ALA A 58 -11.37 9.66 3.29
C ALA A 58 -11.97 10.55 2.17
N ASP A 59 -11.50 10.35 0.92
CA ASP A 59 -11.83 11.16 -0.27
C ASP A 59 -11.70 12.68 -0.07
N ASN A 60 -10.78 13.09 0.82
CA ASN A 60 -10.65 14.48 1.22
C ASN A 60 -9.21 14.98 1.32
N LYS A 61 -8.29 14.10 1.71
CA LYS A 61 -6.88 14.43 1.95
C LYS A 61 -5.96 13.58 1.07
N ILE A 62 -4.77 14.11 0.80
CA ILE A 62 -3.64 13.31 0.29
C ILE A 62 -2.63 13.16 1.41
N CYS A 63 -2.23 11.92 1.64
CA CYS A 63 -1.35 11.49 2.72
C CYS A 63 -0.18 10.70 2.15
N ARG A 64 0.82 10.44 3.00
CA ARG A 64 2.02 9.70 2.67
C ARG A 64 2.29 8.68 3.75
N VAL A 65 2.65 7.47 3.33
CA VAL A 65 3.21 6.43 4.20
C VAL A 65 4.43 5.86 3.51
N ASP A 66 5.42 5.47 4.30
CA ASP A 66 6.67 4.94 3.79
C ASP A 66 6.86 3.52 4.28
N PHE A 67 7.23 2.64 3.35
CA PHE A 67 7.62 1.27 3.62
C PHE A 67 9.05 1.04 3.14
N THR A 68 9.67 -0.01 3.64
CA THR A 68 10.85 -0.61 3.03
C THR A 68 10.43 -1.79 2.13
N LEU A 69 11.22 -2.13 1.11
CA LEU A 69 10.96 -3.35 0.32
C LEU A 69 11.04 -4.59 1.21
N ASP A 70 11.94 -4.60 2.20
CA ASP A 70 12.06 -5.70 3.17
C ASP A 70 10.77 -5.92 3.97
N GLU A 71 10.10 -4.84 4.41
CA GLU A 71 8.80 -4.94 5.09
C GLU A 71 7.71 -5.50 4.16
N ILE A 72 7.70 -5.07 2.89
CA ILE A 72 6.74 -5.56 1.89
C ILE A 72 6.98 -7.05 1.61
N PHE A 73 8.23 -7.48 1.41
CA PHE A 73 8.57 -8.89 1.21
C PHE A 73 8.26 -9.75 2.44
N ARG A 74 8.55 -9.25 3.63
CA ARG A 74 8.17 -9.91 4.88
C ARG A 74 6.66 -10.09 5.00
N ALA A 75 5.87 -9.09 4.61
CA ALA A 75 4.40 -9.19 4.60
C ALA A 75 3.88 -10.20 3.55
N LEU A 76 4.62 -10.37 2.45
CA LEU A 76 4.38 -11.42 1.45
C LEU A 76 4.87 -12.81 1.91
N LYS A 77 5.59 -12.89 3.03
CA LYS A 77 6.20 -14.10 3.60
C LYS A 77 7.26 -14.73 2.68
N ILE A 78 8.07 -13.87 2.05
CA ILE A 78 9.21 -14.24 1.21
C ILE A 78 10.47 -13.62 1.80
#